data_AF-A0A6G4XLT4-F1
#
_entry.id   AF-A0A6G4XLT4-F1
#
_cell.length_a   1.000
_cell.length_b   1.000
_cell.length_c   1.000
_cell.angle_alpha   90.00
_cell.angle_beta   90.00
_cell.angle_gamma   90.00
#
_symmetry.space_group_name_H-M   'P 1'
#
loop_
_entity.id
_entity.type
_entity.pdbx_description
1 polymer ?
#
loop_
_entity_poly.entity_id
_entity_poly.type
_entity_poly.pdbx_seq_one_letter_code
_entity_poly.pdbx_strand_id
1 'polypeptide(L)'
;MPIFAHFVLSTGPVHHLAALAAEARSSADADPLEWQVLRYARLAGYAHPRRSPAWSLQHAAFQLDYFAETYDEEIFASCSPSTKETWLTAAGEASVPAFMSDLAGLLRIAEREPPPGYAEVPLARWEAKARYPRLYGGIWPFSTGDFETYEQAIKDVVESEHPLYCHEDLVELLGQSMEVLELSAASPEFASDIAAYVPKETRRVLPDLVAAMADHIMRAHVGEADRGA
;
A
#
# COMPACT_ATOMS: atom_id res chain seq x y z
N MET A 1 1.72 29.18 -5.19
CA MET A 1 1.65 28.33 -3.98
C MET A 1 0.27 27.75 -3.63
N PRO A 2 -0.90 28.40 -3.85
CA PRO A 2 -2.17 27.87 -3.32
C PRO A 2 -2.61 26.52 -3.90
N ILE A 3 -2.23 26.21 -5.15
CA ILE A 3 -2.55 24.93 -5.81
C ILE A 3 -1.84 23.74 -5.13
N PHE A 4 -0.60 23.94 -4.64
CA PHE A 4 0.17 22.87 -4.01
C PHE A 4 -0.36 22.53 -2.61
N ALA A 5 -0.69 23.55 -1.82
CA ALA A 5 -1.32 23.36 -0.51
C ALA A 5 -2.67 22.63 -0.64
N HIS A 6 -3.52 23.03 -1.60
CA HIS A 6 -4.78 22.34 -1.86
C HIS A 6 -4.56 20.87 -2.23
N PHE A 7 -3.59 20.55 -3.08
CA PHE A 7 -3.29 19.18 -3.48
C PHE A 7 -2.88 18.30 -2.29
N VAL A 8 -2.00 18.79 -1.41
CA VAL A 8 -1.54 18.01 -0.24
C VAL A 8 -2.64 17.82 0.80
N LEU A 9 -3.50 18.84 1.00
CA LEU A 9 -4.60 18.75 1.95
C LEU A 9 -5.72 17.82 1.48
N SER A 10 -5.94 17.69 0.17
CA SER A 10 -7.06 16.92 -0.39
C SER A 10 -6.67 15.54 -0.92
N THR A 11 -5.38 15.28 -1.16
CA THR A 11 -4.91 14.02 -1.75
C THR A 11 -3.50 13.64 -1.28
N GLY A 12 -3.10 12.41 -1.55
CA GLY A 12 -1.74 11.94 -1.30
C GLY A 12 -1.50 11.45 0.14
N PRO A 13 -0.23 11.27 0.52
CA PRO A 13 0.15 10.59 1.77
C PRO A 13 -0.31 11.31 3.04
N VAL A 14 -0.18 12.63 3.06
CA VAL A 14 -0.53 13.46 4.22
C VAL A 14 -2.05 13.49 4.45
N HIS A 15 -2.83 13.66 3.38
CA HIS A 15 -4.29 13.53 3.46
C HIS A 15 -4.72 12.12 3.89
N HIS A 16 -4.04 11.07 3.40
CA HIS A 16 -4.33 9.69 3.78
C HIS A 16 -4.13 9.46 5.29
N LEU A 17 -3.03 9.94 5.87
CA LEU A 17 -2.79 9.86 7.32
C LEU A 17 -3.85 10.63 8.11
N ALA A 18 -4.28 11.80 7.63
CA ALA A 18 -5.40 12.54 8.24
C ALA A 18 -6.72 11.74 8.16
N ALA A 19 -6.99 11.06 7.04
CA ALA A 19 -8.17 10.20 6.90
C ALA A 19 -8.13 9.01 7.87
N LEU A 20 -6.97 8.37 8.05
CA LEU A 20 -6.80 7.29 9.03
C LEU A 20 -6.99 7.79 10.46
N ALA A 21 -6.49 8.98 10.78
CA ALA A 21 -6.72 9.62 12.08
C ALA A 21 -8.20 9.96 12.31
N ALA A 22 -8.89 10.45 11.27
CA ALA A 22 -10.33 10.74 11.34
C ALA A 22 -11.15 9.46 11.58
N GLU A 23 -10.80 8.36 10.89
CA GLU A 23 -11.43 7.05 11.08
C GLU A 23 -11.21 6.52 12.51
N ALA A 24 -9.97 6.56 13.00
CA ALA A 24 -9.61 6.16 14.37
C ALA A 24 -10.39 6.94 15.45
N ARG A 25 -10.78 8.18 15.16
CA ARG A 25 -11.58 9.01 16.08
C ARG A 25 -13.09 8.80 15.94
N SER A 26 -13.56 8.45 14.75
CA SER A 26 -15.00 8.38 14.45
C SER A 26 -15.63 7.03 14.79
N SER A 27 -14.82 5.98 14.94
CA SER A 27 -15.27 4.62 15.21
C SER A 27 -14.55 4.04 16.42
N ALA A 28 -15.31 3.52 17.39
CA ALA A 28 -14.75 2.83 18.54
C ALA A 28 -14.06 1.50 18.17
N ASP A 29 -14.43 0.93 17.02
CA ASP A 29 -13.86 -0.31 16.49
C ASP A 29 -12.68 -0.06 15.53
N ALA A 30 -12.34 1.21 15.26
CA ALA A 30 -11.19 1.53 14.43
C ALA A 30 -9.88 1.39 15.21
N ASP A 31 -8.84 0.93 14.51
CA ASP A 31 -7.51 0.84 15.10
C ASP A 31 -6.96 2.23 15.46
N PRO A 32 -6.16 2.32 16.54
CA PRO A 32 -5.59 3.58 16.99
C PRO A 32 -4.64 4.19 15.95
N LEU A 33 -4.51 5.52 15.95
CA LEU A 33 -3.67 6.26 14.98
C LEU A 33 -2.20 5.79 15.03
N GLU A 34 -1.69 5.45 16.20
CA GLU A 34 -0.34 4.91 16.39
C GLU A 34 -0.13 3.65 15.56
N TRP A 35 -1.12 2.75 15.53
CA TRP A 35 -1.05 1.54 14.69
C TRP A 35 -1.09 1.90 13.21
N GLN A 36 -1.88 2.90 12.82
CA GLN A 36 -1.92 3.36 11.44
C GLN A 36 -0.58 3.95 10.97
N VAL A 37 0.09 4.71 11.84
CA VAL A 37 1.44 5.22 11.59
C VAL A 37 2.45 4.07 11.45
N LEU A 38 2.38 3.08 12.33
CA LEU A 38 3.28 1.92 12.27
C LEU A 38 3.05 1.05 11.01
N ARG A 39 1.80 0.91 10.55
CA ARG A 39 1.48 0.27 9.27
C ARG A 39 1.99 1.09 8.09
N TYR A 40 1.89 2.41 8.17
CA TYR A 40 2.45 3.30 7.16
C TYR A 40 3.98 3.19 7.11
N ALA A 41 4.65 3.01 8.26
CA ALA A 41 6.08 2.73 8.36
C ALA A 41 6.46 1.42 7.64
N ARG A 42 5.64 0.37 7.72
CA ARG A 42 5.87 -0.87 6.96
C ARG A 42 5.81 -0.70 5.44
N LEU A 43 5.16 0.36 4.95
CA LEU A 43 5.15 0.69 3.53
C LEU A 43 6.32 1.58 3.13
N ALA A 44 6.95 2.30 4.07
CA ALA A 44 8.12 3.12 3.80
C ALA A 44 9.30 2.22 3.40
N GLY A 45 9.81 2.41 2.18
CA GLY A 45 10.84 1.54 1.59
C GLY A 45 10.28 0.49 0.61
N TYR A 46 8.95 0.33 0.52
CA TYR A 46 8.31 -0.47 -0.52
C TYR A 46 8.21 0.34 -1.82
N ALA A 47 9.27 0.26 -2.63
CA ALA A 47 9.32 0.92 -3.94
C ALA A 47 8.56 0.08 -4.99
N HIS A 48 7.25 0.29 -5.10
CA HIS A 48 6.53 -0.12 -6.31
C HIS A 48 6.84 0.85 -7.46
N PRO A 49 6.95 0.38 -8.71
CA PRO A 49 7.14 1.26 -9.88
C PRO A 49 5.92 2.17 -10.13
N ARG A 50 4.76 1.87 -9.54
CA ARG A 50 3.54 2.69 -9.62
C ARG A 50 3.35 3.58 -8.38
N ARG A 51 2.60 4.69 -8.53
CA ARG A 51 2.31 5.71 -7.51
C ARG A 51 2.00 5.09 -6.14
N SER A 52 3.01 4.99 -5.28
CA SER A 52 2.85 4.55 -3.90
C SER A 52 2.50 5.75 -3.01
N PRO A 53 1.54 5.64 -2.08
CA PRO A 53 1.33 6.64 -1.05
C PRO A 53 2.47 6.66 0.00
N ALA A 54 3.46 5.77 -0.10
CA ALA A 54 4.56 5.68 0.84
C ALA A 54 5.70 6.63 0.47
N TRP A 55 5.61 7.88 0.94
CA TRP A 55 6.82 8.64 1.19
C TRP A 55 7.55 8.04 2.40
N SER A 56 8.85 8.32 2.54
CA SER A 56 9.50 8.06 3.82
C SER A 56 8.76 8.82 4.93
N LEU A 57 8.75 8.27 6.15
CA LEU A 57 8.06 8.94 7.28
C LEU A 57 8.65 10.31 7.51
N GLN A 58 9.98 10.45 7.34
CA GLN A 58 10.66 11.73 7.45
C GLN A 58 10.15 12.77 6.44
N HIS A 59 9.89 12.38 5.19
CA HIS A 59 9.36 13.31 4.19
C HIS A 59 7.91 13.70 4.51
N ALA A 60 7.07 12.73 4.91
CA ALA A 60 5.71 13.02 5.36
C ALA A 60 5.69 13.95 6.59
N ALA A 61 6.55 13.71 7.57
CA ALA A 61 6.70 14.53 8.77
C ALA A 61 7.20 15.95 8.44
N PHE A 62 8.16 16.09 7.52
CA PHE A 62 8.63 17.41 7.08
C PHE A 62 7.51 18.21 6.41
N GLN A 63 6.71 17.56 5.56
CA GLN A 63 5.59 18.26 4.92
C GLN A 63 4.53 18.68 5.93
N LEU A 64 4.19 17.81 6.89
CA LEU A 64 3.26 18.15 7.95
C LEU A 64 3.73 19.35 8.78
N ASP A 65 5.00 19.38 9.19
CA ASP A 65 5.59 20.56 9.88
C ASP A 65 5.46 21.81 9.02
N TYR A 66 5.87 21.73 7.75
CA TYR A 66 5.80 22.86 6.83
C TYR A 66 4.37 23.40 6.71
N PHE A 67 3.38 22.52 6.53
CA PHE A 67 1.97 22.94 6.41
C PHE A 67 1.38 23.41 7.73
N ALA A 68 1.87 22.94 8.87
CA ALA A 68 1.51 23.48 10.18
C ALA A 68 2.05 24.92 10.34
N GLU A 69 3.31 25.16 9.96
CA GLU A 69 3.96 26.47 10.07
C GLU A 69 3.39 27.49 9.07
N THR A 70 3.11 27.07 7.85
CA THR A 70 2.56 27.94 6.79
C THR A 70 1.05 27.84 6.68
N TYR A 71 0.37 27.38 7.73
CA TYR A 71 -1.07 27.19 7.68
C TYR A 71 -1.79 28.51 7.41
N ASP A 72 -2.74 28.45 6.49
CA ASP A 72 -3.52 29.59 6.04
C ASP A 72 -5.01 29.19 6.08
N GLU A 73 -5.77 29.89 6.93
CA GLU A 73 -7.20 29.64 7.11
C GLU A 73 -8.01 29.90 5.84
N GLU A 74 -7.63 30.87 5.00
CA GLU A 74 -8.34 31.16 3.75
C GLU A 74 -8.12 30.03 2.74
N ILE A 75 -6.89 29.51 2.66
CA ILE A 75 -6.58 28.33 1.82
C ILE A 75 -7.34 27.12 2.33
N PHE A 76 -7.34 26.85 3.63
CA PHE A 76 -8.08 25.74 4.21
C PHE A 76 -9.59 25.88 3.96
N ALA A 77 -10.15 27.08 4.14
CA ALA A 77 -11.57 27.35 3.88
C ALA A 77 -11.98 27.08 2.43
N SER A 78 -11.06 27.28 1.48
CA SER A 78 -11.27 27.00 0.05
C SER A 78 -11.30 25.51 -0.32
N CYS A 79 -10.83 24.62 0.56
CA CYS A 79 -10.85 23.17 0.34
C CYS A 79 -12.29 22.62 0.28
N SER A 80 -12.46 21.44 -0.35
CA SER A 80 -13.76 20.77 -0.43
C SER A 80 -14.34 20.50 0.98
N PRO A 81 -15.68 20.44 1.13
CA PRO A 81 -16.31 20.12 2.41
C PRO A 81 -15.79 18.82 3.03
N SER A 82 -15.65 17.77 2.22
CA SER A 82 -15.12 16.47 2.66
C SER A 82 -13.68 16.57 3.16
N THR A 83 -12.82 17.34 2.48
CA THR A 83 -11.44 17.54 2.91
C THR A 83 -11.39 18.23 4.28
N LYS A 84 -12.17 19.29 4.45
CA LYS A 84 -12.24 20.02 5.71
C LYS A 84 -12.75 19.13 6.85
N GLU A 85 -13.81 18.37 6.60
CA GLU A 85 -14.39 17.43 7.56
C GLU A 85 -13.37 16.38 8.01
N THR A 86 -12.62 15.79 7.08
CA THR A 86 -11.55 14.84 7.39
C THR A 86 -10.52 15.45 8.34
N TRP A 87 -9.98 16.63 8.00
CA TRP A 87 -8.95 17.28 8.82
C TRP A 87 -9.46 17.75 10.18
N LEU A 88 -10.67 18.30 10.25
CA LEU A 88 -11.29 18.73 11.51
C LEU A 88 -11.58 17.53 12.41
N THR A 89 -12.11 16.45 11.83
CA THR A 89 -12.35 15.20 12.56
C THR A 89 -11.05 14.59 13.07
N ALA A 90 -10.01 14.56 12.24
CA ALA A 90 -8.68 14.08 12.61
C ALA A 90 -8.04 14.90 13.74
N ALA A 91 -8.21 16.23 13.71
CA ALA A 91 -7.69 17.13 14.73
C ALA A 91 -8.46 17.02 16.06
N GLY A 92 -9.76 16.73 16.00
CA GLY A 92 -10.62 16.64 17.19
C GLY A 92 -10.72 18.00 17.89
N GLU A 93 -10.31 18.06 19.16
CA GLU A 93 -10.31 19.29 19.94
C GLU A 93 -9.11 20.20 19.64
N ALA A 94 -8.07 19.68 19.00
CA ALA A 94 -6.90 20.45 18.60
C ALA A 94 -7.20 21.28 17.34
N SER A 95 -6.39 22.31 17.09
CA SER A 95 -6.39 22.99 15.79
C SER A 95 -5.76 22.08 14.72
N VAL A 96 -6.15 22.27 13.46
CA VAL A 96 -5.55 21.51 12.32
C VAL A 96 -4.02 21.64 12.28
N PRO A 97 -3.40 22.83 12.48
CA PRO A 97 -1.94 22.95 12.52
C PRO A 97 -1.28 22.24 13.70
N ALA A 98 -1.91 22.28 14.88
CA ALA A 98 -1.41 21.57 16.05
C ALA A 98 -1.43 20.06 15.80
N PHE A 99 -2.53 19.54 15.27
CA PHE A 99 -2.64 18.13 14.86
C PHE A 99 -1.58 17.73 13.82
N MET A 100 -1.33 18.58 12.81
CA MET A 100 -0.27 18.33 11.82
C MET A 100 1.12 18.20 12.49
N SER A 101 1.43 19.09 13.44
CA SER A 101 2.70 19.08 14.19
C SER A 101 2.84 17.83 15.06
N ASP A 102 1.76 17.43 15.75
CA ASP A 102 1.74 16.24 16.60
C ASP A 102 1.88 14.97 15.76
N LEU A 103 1.18 14.87 14.63
CA LEU A 103 1.30 13.75 13.70
C LEU A 103 2.72 13.65 13.11
N ALA A 104 3.35 14.79 12.78
CA ALA A 104 4.74 14.82 12.36
C ALA A 104 5.69 14.31 13.46
N GLY A 105 5.44 14.67 14.72
CA GLY A 105 6.13 14.12 15.88
C GLY A 105 6.00 12.60 15.97
N LEU A 106 4.78 12.08 15.82
CA LEU A 106 4.50 10.64 15.86
C LEU A 106 5.22 9.87 14.72
N LEU A 107 5.21 10.41 13.50
CA LEU A 107 5.94 9.83 12.37
C LEU A 107 7.45 9.75 12.63
N ARG A 108 8.05 10.79 13.26
CA ARG A 108 9.48 10.78 13.63
C ARG A 108 9.81 9.79 14.73
N ILE A 109 8.88 9.55 15.65
CA ILE A 109 9.05 8.51 16.68
C ILE A 109 9.04 7.14 16.01
N ALA A 110 8.05 6.87 15.15
CA ALA A 110 7.95 5.61 14.42
C ALA A 110 9.17 5.31 13.53
N GLU A 111 9.77 6.33 12.89
CA GLU A 111 10.97 6.18 12.06
C GLU A 111 12.21 5.72 12.85
N ARG A 112 12.25 5.94 14.16
CA ARG A 112 13.40 5.56 15.00
C ARG A 112 13.37 4.10 15.45
N GLU A 113 12.23 3.44 15.28
CA GLU A 113 12.02 2.06 15.71
C GLU A 113 11.93 1.13 14.49
N PRO A 114 12.38 -0.12 14.62
CA PRO A 114 12.13 -1.10 13.57
C PRO A 114 10.61 -1.27 13.36
N PRO A 115 10.13 -1.45 12.10
CA PRO A 115 8.71 -1.66 11.86
C PRO A 115 8.18 -2.87 12.64
N PRO A 116 6.99 -2.79 13.25
CA PRO A 116 6.48 -3.86 14.09
C PRO A 116 6.08 -5.08 13.26
N GLY A 117 6.21 -6.26 13.86
CA GLY A 117 5.74 -7.51 13.27
C GLY A 117 4.21 -7.55 13.17
N TYR A 118 3.70 -8.50 12.37
CA TYR A 118 2.25 -8.68 12.18
C TYR A 118 1.53 -9.20 13.44
N ALA A 119 2.25 -9.83 14.37
CA ALA A 119 1.70 -10.21 15.67
C ALA A 119 1.50 -9.01 16.63
N GLU A 120 2.26 -7.93 16.43
CA GLU A 120 2.19 -6.72 17.27
C GLU A 120 1.18 -5.72 16.70
N VAL A 121 1.23 -5.51 15.38
CA VAL A 121 0.29 -4.65 14.66
C VAL A 121 -0.24 -5.42 13.45
N PRO A 122 -1.50 -5.92 13.51
CA PRO A 122 -2.11 -6.70 12.42
C PRO A 122 -2.12 -5.96 11.09
N LEU A 123 -2.12 -6.72 9.99
CA LEU A 123 -2.18 -6.17 8.64
C LEU A 123 -3.56 -5.54 8.41
N ALA A 124 -3.60 -4.25 8.09
CA ALA A 124 -4.85 -3.58 7.76
C ALA A 124 -5.28 -3.81 6.30
N ARG A 125 -6.58 -3.68 6.03
CA ARG A 125 -7.14 -3.73 4.67
C ARG A 125 -6.49 -2.71 3.73
N TRP A 126 -6.32 -1.47 4.18
CA TRP A 126 -5.71 -0.42 3.37
C TRP A 126 -4.22 -0.69 3.12
N GLU A 127 -3.52 -1.23 4.12
CA GLU A 127 -2.10 -1.62 4.01
C GLU A 127 -1.95 -2.75 2.98
N ALA A 128 -2.78 -3.78 3.05
CA ALA A 128 -2.81 -4.89 2.09
C ALA A 128 -3.10 -4.40 0.67
N LYS A 129 -4.06 -3.48 0.51
CA LYS A 129 -4.38 -2.87 -0.80
C LYS A 129 -3.21 -2.05 -1.36
N ALA A 130 -2.50 -1.33 -0.51
CA ALA A 130 -1.36 -0.52 -0.92
C ALA A 130 -0.13 -1.38 -1.25
N ARG A 131 0.12 -2.44 -0.49
CA ARG A 131 1.29 -3.32 -0.64
C ARG A 131 1.13 -4.36 -1.74
N TYR A 132 -0.08 -4.89 -1.91
CA TYR A 132 -0.35 -6.00 -2.83
C TYR A 132 -1.43 -5.67 -3.88
N PRO A 133 -1.34 -4.56 -4.62
CA PRO A 133 -2.39 -4.14 -5.54
C PRO A 133 -2.71 -5.17 -6.65
N ARG A 134 -1.78 -6.04 -7.04
CA ARG A 134 -2.01 -7.09 -8.06
C ARG A 134 -2.67 -8.34 -7.50
N LEU A 135 -2.57 -8.57 -6.20
CA LEU A 135 -3.20 -9.70 -5.51
C LEU A 135 -4.53 -9.31 -4.86
N TYR A 136 -4.66 -8.04 -4.48
CA TYR A 136 -5.80 -7.53 -3.74
C TYR A 136 -7.09 -7.64 -4.58
N GLY A 137 -8.08 -8.36 -4.05
CA GLY A 137 -9.32 -8.63 -4.79
C GLY A 137 -9.24 -9.78 -5.79
N GLY A 138 -8.07 -10.41 -5.93
CA GLY A 138 -7.84 -11.61 -6.73
C GLY A 138 -7.31 -11.37 -8.13
N ILE A 139 -6.60 -12.37 -8.63
CA ILE A 139 -6.03 -12.40 -9.98
C ILE A 139 -7.07 -13.03 -10.91
N TRP A 140 -7.43 -12.35 -12.00
CA TRP A 140 -8.16 -13.01 -13.10
C TRP A 140 -7.24 -14.05 -13.75
N PRO A 141 -7.72 -15.26 -14.09
CA PRO A 141 -9.12 -15.74 -14.07
C PRO A 141 -9.55 -16.39 -12.75
N PHE A 142 -8.65 -16.54 -11.77
CA PHE A 142 -8.95 -17.24 -10.51
C PHE A 142 -10.05 -16.56 -9.68
N SER A 143 -10.17 -15.24 -9.79
CA SER A 143 -11.21 -14.46 -9.09
C SER A 143 -12.61 -14.62 -9.69
N THR A 144 -12.72 -14.93 -10.98
CA THR A 144 -14.02 -15.13 -11.66
C THR A 144 -14.41 -16.59 -11.79
N GLY A 145 -13.44 -17.51 -11.66
CA GLY A 145 -13.67 -18.94 -11.92
C GLY A 145 -13.75 -19.27 -13.41
N ASP A 146 -13.38 -18.33 -14.29
CA ASP A 146 -13.48 -18.47 -15.74
C ASP A 146 -12.27 -19.25 -16.29
N PHE A 147 -12.11 -20.51 -15.89
CA PHE A 147 -11.07 -21.38 -16.41
C PHE A 147 -11.47 -22.86 -16.33
N GLU A 148 -11.09 -23.63 -17.35
CA GLU A 148 -11.33 -25.08 -17.38
C GLU A 148 -10.36 -25.85 -16.46
N THR A 149 -9.10 -25.41 -16.39
CA THR A 149 -8.07 -25.97 -15.52
C THR A 149 -7.18 -24.88 -14.93
N TYR A 150 -6.62 -25.15 -13.75
CA TYR A 150 -5.69 -24.22 -13.12
C TYR A 150 -4.39 -24.03 -13.91
N GLU A 151 -3.93 -25.08 -14.59
CA GLU A 151 -2.75 -25.00 -15.47
C GLU A 151 -2.98 -24.03 -16.63
N GLN A 152 -4.13 -24.13 -17.30
CA GLN A 152 -4.49 -23.21 -18.38
C GLN A 152 -4.63 -21.77 -17.86
N ALA A 153 -5.28 -21.58 -16.71
CA ALA A 153 -5.41 -20.26 -16.09
C ALA A 153 -4.07 -19.61 -15.76
N ILE A 154 -3.12 -20.38 -15.22
CA ILE A 154 -1.77 -19.89 -14.92
C ILE A 154 -1.07 -19.48 -16.22
N LYS A 155 -1.17 -20.31 -17.25
CA LYS A 155 -0.61 -20.01 -18.57
C LYS A 155 -1.21 -18.72 -19.15
N ASP A 156 -2.53 -18.57 -19.08
CA ASP A 156 -3.23 -17.40 -19.58
C ASP A 156 -2.76 -16.11 -18.89
N VAL A 157 -2.54 -16.14 -17.57
CA VAL A 157 -1.99 -15.00 -16.81
C VAL A 157 -0.58 -14.64 -17.25
N VAL A 158 0.26 -15.64 -17.51
CA VAL A 158 1.66 -15.42 -17.91
C VAL A 158 1.73 -14.89 -19.36
N GLU A 159 0.90 -15.42 -20.25
CA GLU A 159 0.90 -15.06 -21.67
C GLU A 159 0.14 -13.75 -21.96
N SER A 160 -0.87 -13.37 -21.16
CA SER A 160 -1.69 -12.18 -21.41
C SER A 160 -0.90 -10.86 -21.37
N GLU A 161 0.20 -10.82 -20.62
CA GLU A 161 1.05 -9.65 -20.46
C GLU A 161 2.16 -9.56 -21.52
N HIS A 162 2.31 -10.58 -22.38
CA HIS A 162 3.36 -10.65 -23.38
C HIS A 162 2.96 -9.97 -24.71
N PRO A 163 3.87 -9.28 -25.42
CA PRO A 163 5.28 -9.00 -25.08
C PRO A 163 5.50 -7.71 -24.28
N LEU A 164 4.50 -6.81 -24.24
CA LEU A 164 4.74 -5.42 -23.86
C LEU A 164 4.78 -5.19 -22.35
N TYR A 165 3.94 -5.86 -21.57
CA TYR A 165 3.77 -5.57 -20.14
C TYR A 165 4.44 -6.62 -19.22
N CYS A 166 4.99 -7.69 -19.79
CA CYS A 166 5.63 -8.76 -19.04
C CYS A 166 6.82 -8.30 -18.15
N HIS A 167 7.54 -7.26 -18.55
CA HIS A 167 8.66 -6.72 -17.76
C HIS A 167 8.22 -5.80 -16.60
N GLU A 168 6.99 -5.28 -16.63
CA GLU A 168 6.45 -4.40 -15.58
C GLU A 168 5.43 -5.14 -14.72
N ASP A 169 4.33 -5.59 -15.34
CA ASP A 169 3.15 -6.10 -14.64
C ASP A 169 3.38 -7.53 -14.11
N LEU A 170 4.06 -8.39 -14.89
CA LEU A 170 4.38 -9.76 -14.45
C LEU A 170 5.47 -9.77 -13.37
N VAL A 171 6.48 -8.89 -13.49
CA VAL A 171 7.53 -8.74 -12.48
C VAL A 171 6.96 -8.21 -11.16
N GLU A 172 6.05 -7.23 -11.22
CA GLU A 172 5.35 -6.71 -10.04
C GLU A 172 4.50 -7.81 -9.37
N LEU A 173 3.73 -8.57 -10.16
CA LEU A 173 2.93 -9.68 -9.65
C LEU A 173 3.79 -10.80 -9.05
N LEU A 174 4.91 -11.13 -9.68
CA LEU A 174 5.88 -12.11 -9.17
C LEU A 174 6.46 -11.67 -7.82
N GLY A 175 6.93 -10.41 -7.72
CA GLY A 175 7.47 -9.87 -6.48
C GLY A 175 6.44 -9.89 -5.33
N GLN A 176 5.22 -9.44 -5.59
CA GLN A 176 4.13 -9.48 -4.60
C GLN A 176 3.78 -10.92 -4.19
N SER A 177 3.73 -11.85 -5.14
CA SER A 177 3.40 -13.26 -4.88
C SER A 177 4.46 -13.95 -4.04
N MET A 178 5.74 -13.74 -4.36
CA MET A 178 6.87 -14.28 -3.59
C MET A 178 6.88 -13.74 -2.16
N GLU A 179 6.68 -12.44 -1.98
CA GLU A 179 6.64 -11.87 -0.65
C GLU A 179 5.47 -12.41 0.18
N VAL A 180 4.26 -12.50 -0.39
CA VAL A 180 3.10 -13.04 0.34
C VAL A 180 3.37 -14.49 0.77
N LEU A 181 4.00 -15.31 -0.08
CA LEU A 181 4.37 -16.68 0.28
C LEU A 181 5.38 -16.72 1.42
N GLU A 182 6.44 -15.91 1.35
CA GLU A 182 7.49 -15.85 2.37
C GLU A 182 6.95 -15.37 3.71
N LEU A 183 6.20 -14.26 3.72
CA LEU A 183 5.61 -13.70 4.94
C LEU A 183 4.55 -14.63 5.53
N SER A 184 3.76 -15.34 4.70
CA SER A 184 2.78 -16.32 5.20
C SER A 184 3.45 -17.54 5.82
N ALA A 185 4.65 -17.92 5.36
CA ALA A 185 5.43 -18.97 5.97
C ALA A 185 6.09 -18.50 7.28
N ALA A 186 6.50 -17.23 7.34
CA ALA A 186 7.19 -16.66 8.51
C ALA A 186 6.24 -16.22 9.65
N SER A 187 5.00 -15.80 9.35
CA SER A 187 4.03 -15.31 10.33
C SER A 187 2.63 -15.89 10.10
N PRO A 188 2.11 -16.71 11.03
CA PRO A 188 0.73 -17.17 11.01
C PRO A 188 -0.30 -16.04 11.06
N GLU A 189 0.02 -14.95 11.76
CA GLU A 189 -0.82 -13.75 11.87
C GLU A 189 -0.96 -13.08 10.51
N PHE A 190 0.16 -12.86 9.80
CA PHE A 190 0.12 -12.36 8.42
C PHE A 190 -0.70 -13.28 7.51
N ALA A 191 -0.46 -14.59 7.58
CA ALA A 191 -1.19 -15.57 6.75
C ALA A 191 -2.70 -15.53 7.00
N SER A 192 -3.12 -15.31 8.25
CA SER A 192 -4.52 -15.13 8.64
C SER A 192 -5.07 -13.82 8.09
N ASP A 193 -4.38 -12.71 8.28
CA ASP A 193 -4.86 -11.39 7.87
C ASP A 193 -4.96 -11.26 6.34
N ILE A 194 -3.92 -11.68 5.61
CA ILE A 194 -3.89 -11.59 4.14
C ILE A 194 -4.99 -12.45 3.50
N ALA A 195 -5.43 -13.52 4.16
CA ALA A 195 -6.51 -14.37 3.70
C ALA A 195 -7.87 -13.65 3.62
N ALA A 196 -8.04 -12.55 4.36
CA ALA A 196 -9.23 -11.71 4.29
C ALA A 196 -9.27 -10.82 3.03
N TYR A 197 -8.12 -10.60 2.38
CA TYR A 197 -7.97 -9.63 1.29
C TYR A 197 -7.58 -10.26 -0.06
N VAL A 198 -6.95 -11.43 -0.02
CA VAL A 198 -6.58 -12.22 -1.20
C VAL A 198 -7.46 -13.47 -1.27
N PRO A 199 -8.29 -13.63 -2.33
CA PRO A 199 -9.17 -14.78 -2.50
C PRO A 199 -8.45 -16.11 -2.34
N LYS A 200 -9.16 -17.10 -1.81
CA LYS A 200 -8.62 -18.44 -1.51
C LYS A 200 -8.04 -19.09 -2.76
N GLU A 201 -8.72 -18.95 -3.88
CA GLU A 201 -8.38 -19.53 -5.18
C GLU A 201 -7.07 -18.95 -5.70
N THR A 202 -6.90 -17.63 -5.59
CA THR A 202 -5.63 -16.93 -5.88
C THR A 202 -4.51 -17.42 -4.96
N ARG A 203 -4.73 -17.48 -3.64
CA ARG A 203 -3.71 -17.95 -2.69
C ARG A 203 -3.27 -19.38 -2.96
N ARG A 204 -4.20 -20.25 -3.34
CA ARG A 204 -3.94 -21.67 -3.64
C ARG A 204 -2.96 -21.86 -4.80
N VAL A 205 -3.02 -20.99 -5.80
CA VAL A 205 -2.21 -21.11 -7.02
C VAL A 205 -0.90 -20.32 -6.97
N LEU A 206 -0.67 -19.51 -5.94
CA LEU A 206 0.52 -18.66 -5.86
C LEU A 206 1.84 -19.43 -6.07
N PRO A 207 2.07 -20.61 -5.47
CA PRO A 207 3.33 -21.34 -5.68
C PRO A 207 3.56 -21.71 -7.15
N ASP A 208 2.53 -22.25 -7.81
CA ASP A 208 2.60 -22.67 -9.21
C ASP A 208 2.71 -21.46 -10.15
N LEU A 209 1.99 -20.39 -9.84
CA LEU A 209 2.03 -19.14 -10.59
C LEU A 209 3.42 -18.48 -10.49
N VAL A 210 4.03 -18.43 -9.31
CA VAL A 210 5.40 -17.93 -9.11
C VAL A 210 6.39 -18.72 -9.95
N ALA A 211 6.30 -20.06 -9.93
CA ALA A 211 7.17 -20.91 -10.73
C ALA A 211 7.02 -20.65 -12.24
N ALA A 212 5.78 -20.53 -12.74
CA ALA A 212 5.49 -20.26 -14.14
C ALA A 212 5.98 -18.86 -14.58
N MET A 213 5.73 -17.83 -13.77
CA MET A 213 6.19 -16.46 -14.04
C MET A 213 7.72 -16.38 -14.06
N ALA A 214 8.40 -17.02 -13.10
CA ALA A 214 9.85 -17.05 -13.04
C ALA A 214 10.47 -17.76 -14.25
N ASP A 215 9.93 -18.92 -14.64
CA ASP A 215 10.39 -19.66 -15.83
C ASP A 215 10.20 -18.83 -17.12
N HIS A 216 9.05 -18.16 -17.26
CA HIS A 216 8.79 -17.27 -18.39
C HIS A 216 9.80 -16.12 -18.46
N ILE A 217 10.02 -15.40 -17.35
CA ILE A 217 10.97 -14.27 -17.30
C ILE A 217 12.39 -14.74 -17.65
N MET A 218 12.84 -15.88 -17.10
CA MET A 218 14.16 -16.43 -17.38
C MET A 218 14.32 -16.80 -18.86
N ARG A 219 13.30 -17.42 -19.48
CA ARG A 219 13.35 -17.80 -20.89
C ARG A 219 13.27 -16.60 -21.83
N ALA A 220 12.36 -15.67 -21.57
CA ALA A 220 12.07 -14.54 -22.45
C ALA A 220 13.08 -13.39 -22.34
N HIS A 221 13.76 -13.23 -21.19
CA HIS A 221 14.58 -12.03 -20.94
C HIS A 221 16.02 -12.31 -20.52
N VAL A 222 16.35 -13.54 -20.10
CA VAL A 222 17.73 -13.94 -19.76
C VAL A 222 18.32 -14.85 -20.85
N GLY A 223 17.51 -15.74 -21.44
CA GLY A 223 17.94 -16.71 -22.46
C GLY A 223 18.17 -16.17 -23.88
N GLU A 224 17.78 -14.93 -24.19
CA GLU A 224 18.06 -14.29 -25.49
C GLU A 224 19.42 -13.58 -25.53
N ALA A 225 20.02 -13.25 -24.37
CA ALA A 225 21.32 -12.58 -24.29
C ALA A 225 22.50 -13.45 -24.79
N ASP A 226 22.33 -14.77 -24.86
CA ASP A 226 23.35 -15.74 -25.30
C ASP A 226 23.19 -16.21 -26.76
N ARG A 227 22.22 -15.70 -27.52
CA ARG A 227 22.01 -16.07 -28.94
C ARG A 227 22.45 -15.00 -29.94
N GLY A 228 23.37 -14.14 -29.52
CA GLY A 228 23.88 -13.02 -30.32
C GLY A 228 25.37 -12.73 -30.12
N ALA A 229 26.22 -13.78 -30.11
CA ALA A 229 27.67 -13.68 -30.26
C ALA A 229 28.17 -14.68 -31.32
#